data_AF-A0A820JR84-F1
#
_entry.id   AF-A0A820JR84-F1
#
_cell.length_a   1.000
_cell.length_b   1.000
_cell.length_c   1.000
_cell.angle_alpha   90.00
_cell.angle_beta   90.00
_cell.angle_gamma   90.00
#
_symmetry.space_group_name_H-M   'P 1'
#
loop_
_entity.id
_entity.type
_entity.pdbx_description
1 polymer ?
#
loop_
_entity_poly.entity_id
_entity_poly.type
_entity_poly.pdbx_seq_one_letter_code
_entity_poly.pdbx_strand_id
1 'polypeptide(L)'
;MSSSLTALVVGLGGVTNGGKTTICRALKQLFSSSKHNLAVESLHIDDYFRPIDDPHHIHLDKFNHHDWDCLDALDTDQFIVDLQSARLKCDLLLVEGFLIFNIPLLPRDHHTYDLAYYFDLSYEECRKRRLERNYNPPDPSGYFEEHVWDTYIKAKKEAFEQDKDIKLEIIDSTKQPLEEIQEKIIKDIESALNRDQK
;
A
#
# COMPACT_ATOMS: atom_id res chain seq x y z
N MET A 1 33.98 -10.02 -0.34
CA MET A 1 33.12 -8.83 -0.15
C MET A 1 31.96 -8.95 -1.11
N SER A 2 30.77 -9.26 -0.58
CA SER A 2 29.48 -9.06 -1.24
C SER A 2 28.45 -9.26 -0.13
N SER A 3 28.20 -8.22 0.67
CA SER A 3 26.94 -8.16 1.38
C SER A 3 25.90 -7.93 0.30
N SER A 4 25.09 -8.93 -0.05
CA SER A 4 23.94 -8.70 -0.92
C SER A 4 22.96 -7.85 -0.12
N LEU A 5 23.10 -6.53 -0.22
CA LEU A 5 22.17 -5.61 0.42
C LEU A 5 20.86 -5.73 -0.35
N THR A 6 19.90 -6.44 0.24
CA THR A 6 18.51 -6.39 -0.19
C THR A 6 17.95 -5.03 0.21
N ALA A 7 17.24 -4.34 -0.68
CA ALA A 7 16.64 -3.03 -0.37
C ALA A 7 15.88 -3.06 0.95
N LEU A 8 15.89 -1.94 1.69
CA LEU A 8 14.93 -1.69 2.77
C LEU A 8 13.55 -1.51 2.13
N VAL A 9 12.58 -2.33 2.51
CA VAL A 9 11.23 -2.31 1.94
C VAL A 9 10.25 -1.69 2.93
N VAL A 10 9.57 -0.63 2.50
CA VAL A 10 8.57 0.08 3.31
C VAL A 10 7.19 -0.07 2.70
N GLY A 11 6.30 -0.77 3.40
CA GLY A 11 4.90 -0.93 3.04
C GLY A 11 4.03 0.21 3.57
N LEU A 12 3.29 0.88 2.69
CA LEU A 12 2.29 1.90 2.99
C LEU A 12 0.93 1.39 2.54
N GLY A 13 0.25 0.64 3.42
CA GLY A 13 -1.01 -0.03 3.12
C GLY A 13 -2.23 0.60 3.78
N GLY A 14 -3.41 0.03 3.55
CA GLY A 14 -4.63 0.38 4.26
C GLY A 14 -5.60 1.25 3.46
N VAL A 15 -6.51 1.92 4.17
CA VAL A 15 -7.77 2.46 3.64
C VAL A 15 -7.61 3.30 2.36
N THR A 16 -8.56 3.17 1.44
CA THR A 16 -8.67 4.06 0.28
C THR A 16 -8.73 5.53 0.71
N ASN A 17 -8.16 6.43 -0.11
CA ASN A 17 -8.04 7.86 0.19
C ASN A 17 -7.32 8.21 1.53
N GLY A 18 -6.54 7.28 2.09
CA GLY A 18 -5.79 7.47 3.35
C GLY A 18 -4.59 8.43 3.29
N GLY A 19 -4.14 8.83 2.09
CA GLY A 19 -2.96 9.70 1.93
C GLY A 19 -1.64 8.96 1.63
N LYS A 20 -1.71 7.64 1.43
CA LYS A 20 -0.58 6.74 1.17
C LYS A 20 0.31 7.22 0.02
N THR A 21 -0.27 7.42 -1.17
CA THR A 21 0.46 7.88 -2.36
C THR A 21 1.13 9.23 -2.16
N THR A 22 0.51 10.15 -1.40
CA THR A 22 1.10 11.47 -1.11
C THR A 22 2.38 11.32 -0.29
N ILE A 23 2.33 10.51 0.77
CA ILE A 23 3.51 10.22 1.59
C ILE A 23 4.56 9.45 0.78
N CYS A 24 4.16 8.44 0.01
CA CYS A 24 5.08 7.67 -0.83
C CYS A 24 5.90 8.58 -1.76
N ARG A 25 5.24 9.53 -2.46
CA ARG A 25 5.92 10.50 -3.33
C ARG A 25 6.88 11.41 -2.57
N ALA A 26 6.46 11.90 -1.40
CA ALA A 26 7.28 12.78 -0.58
C ALA A 26 8.53 12.07 -0.04
N LEU A 27 8.38 10.81 0.41
CA LEU A 27 9.50 9.96 0.83
C LEU A 27 10.46 9.68 -0.33
N LYS A 28 9.94 9.29 -1.51
CA LYS A 28 10.78 9.06 -2.69
C LYS A 28 11.63 10.28 -3.04
N GLN A 29 11.00 11.47 -3.10
CA GLN A 29 11.71 12.72 -3.38
C GLN A 29 12.81 13.02 -2.35
N LEU A 30 12.50 12.84 -1.06
CA LEU A 30 13.45 13.13 0.02
C LEU A 30 14.65 12.17 0.03
N PHE A 31 14.41 10.87 -0.11
CA PHE A 31 15.46 9.85 -0.02
C PHE A 31 16.29 9.74 -1.30
N SER A 32 15.74 10.12 -2.46
CA SER A 32 16.53 10.29 -3.69
C SER A 32 17.29 11.63 -3.75
N SER A 33 17.01 12.58 -2.86
CA SER A 33 17.71 13.87 -2.85
C SER A 33 19.19 13.72 -2.46
N SER A 34 19.99 14.75 -2.75
CA SER A 34 21.41 14.78 -2.39
C SER A 34 21.69 14.62 -0.89
N LYS A 35 20.70 14.82 -0.02
CA LYS A 35 20.84 14.60 1.44
C LYS A 35 21.08 13.12 1.76
N HIS A 36 20.34 12.22 1.12
CA HIS A 36 20.37 10.78 1.39
C HIS A 36 21.05 9.98 0.27
N ASN A 37 20.90 10.44 -0.97
CA ASN A 37 21.53 9.89 -2.18
C ASN A 37 21.30 8.38 -2.33
N LEU A 38 20.07 7.92 -2.07
CA LEU A 38 19.66 6.53 -2.24
C LEU A 38 19.07 6.31 -3.64
N ALA A 39 19.33 5.14 -4.22
CA ALA A 39 18.49 4.60 -5.28
C ALA A 39 17.13 4.21 -4.65
N VAL A 40 16.07 4.93 -5.01
CA VAL A 40 14.72 4.70 -4.46
C VAL A 40 13.77 4.30 -5.57
N GLU A 41 13.14 3.14 -5.41
CA GLU A 41 12.04 2.71 -6.26
C GLU A 41 10.71 2.75 -5.52
N SER A 42 9.62 2.80 -6.28
CA SER A 42 8.26 2.80 -5.72
C SER A 42 7.30 1.98 -6.56
N LEU A 43 6.53 1.10 -5.93
CA LEU A 43 5.45 0.36 -6.57
C LEU A 43 4.10 0.80 -6.02
N HIS A 44 3.14 1.02 -6.91
CA HIS A 44 1.78 1.43 -6.59
C HIS A 44 0.81 0.33 -7.03
N ILE A 45 0.03 -0.25 -6.11
CA ILE A 45 -0.83 -1.40 -6.47
C ILE A 45 -1.88 -1.05 -7.53
N ASP A 46 -2.39 0.19 -7.55
CA ASP A 46 -3.33 0.64 -8.58
C ASP A 46 -2.75 0.57 -10.02
N ASP A 47 -1.41 0.51 -10.21
CA ASP A 47 -0.82 0.28 -11.54
C ASP A 47 -1.04 -1.15 -12.06
N TYR A 48 -1.54 -2.04 -11.20
CA TYR A 48 -1.76 -3.46 -11.47
C TYR A 48 -3.25 -3.81 -11.57
N PHE A 49 -4.14 -2.82 -11.71
CA PHE A 49 -5.54 -3.10 -12.04
C PHE A 49 -5.65 -3.80 -13.39
N ARG A 50 -6.43 -4.87 -13.42
CA ARG A 50 -6.73 -5.61 -14.64
C ARG A 50 -7.57 -4.75 -15.59
N PRO A 51 -7.44 -4.92 -16.93
CA PRO A 51 -8.32 -4.29 -17.90
C PRO A 51 -9.80 -4.55 -17.60
N ILE A 52 -10.69 -3.63 -17.98
CA ILE A 52 -12.13 -3.72 -17.65
C ILE A 52 -12.82 -4.98 -18.21
N ASP A 53 -12.30 -5.55 -19.29
CA ASP A 53 -12.81 -6.75 -19.95
C ASP A 53 -12.13 -8.05 -19.47
N ASP A 54 -11.27 -7.97 -18.44
CA ASP A 54 -10.61 -9.14 -17.88
C ASP A 54 -11.63 -10.08 -17.19
N PRO A 55 -11.61 -11.38 -17.49
CA PRO A 55 -12.60 -12.33 -16.97
C PRO A 55 -12.48 -12.61 -15.46
N HIS A 56 -11.40 -12.20 -14.80
CA HIS A 56 -11.25 -12.38 -13.36
C HIS A 56 -12.07 -11.39 -12.53
N HIS A 57 -12.57 -10.31 -13.14
CA HIS A 57 -13.38 -9.34 -12.41
C HIS A 57 -14.63 -9.96 -11.80
N ILE A 58 -14.80 -9.76 -10.49
CA ILE A 58 -16.03 -10.11 -9.79
C ILE A 58 -17.08 -9.06 -10.14
N HIS A 59 -18.21 -9.48 -10.72
CA HIS A 59 -19.33 -8.59 -11.01
C HIS A 59 -20.29 -8.52 -9.82
N LEU A 60 -20.66 -7.30 -9.43
CA LEU A 60 -21.61 -7.02 -8.38
C LEU A 60 -22.96 -6.64 -8.98
N ASP A 61 -23.85 -7.63 -9.14
CA ASP A 61 -25.16 -7.47 -9.79
C ASP A 61 -25.97 -6.28 -9.25
N LYS A 62 -25.93 -6.07 -7.93
CA LYS A 62 -26.65 -4.99 -7.25
C LYS A 62 -26.27 -3.60 -7.77
N PHE A 63 -25.00 -3.42 -8.10
CA PHE A 63 -24.45 -2.13 -8.55
C PHE A 63 -24.26 -2.09 -10.07
N ASN A 64 -24.41 -3.23 -10.76
CA ASN A 64 -24.00 -3.41 -12.14
C ASN A 64 -22.57 -2.88 -12.36
N HIS A 65 -21.65 -3.31 -11.50
CA HIS A 65 -20.31 -2.76 -11.36
C HIS A 65 -19.31 -3.87 -11.05
N HIS A 66 -18.06 -3.73 -11.47
CA HIS A 66 -17.00 -4.65 -11.04
C HIS A 66 -16.56 -4.31 -9.61
N ASP A 67 -16.23 -5.33 -8.84
CA ASP A 67 -15.61 -5.15 -7.53
C ASP A 67 -14.15 -4.75 -7.71
N TRP A 68 -13.87 -3.45 -7.73
CA TRP A 68 -12.51 -2.92 -7.81
C TRP A 68 -11.77 -2.91 -6.47
N ASP A 69 -12.46 -3.26 -5.38
CA ASP A 69 -11.93 -3.20 -4.02
C ASP A 69 -11.45 -4.59 -3.53
N CYS A 70 -11.25 -5.55 -4.44
CA CYS A 70 -10.80 -6.91 -4.17
C CYS A 70 -9.48 -7.29 -4.87
N LEU A 71 -8.85 -8.40 -4.46
CA LEU A 71 -7.60 -8.88 -5.06
C LEU A 71 -7.78 -9.38 -6.50
N ASP A 72 -8.96 -9.92 -6.86
CA ASP A 72 -9.22 -10.44 -8.21
C ASP A 72 -9.17 -9.34 -9.28
N ALA A 73 -9.45 -8.08 -8.90
CA ALA A 73 -9.30 -6.93 -9.78
C ALA A 73 -7.84 -6.57 -10.08
N LEU A 74 -6.86 -7.20 -9.41
CA LEU A 74 -5.45 -6.88 -9.49
C LEU A 74 -4.65 -8.05 -10.11
N ASP A 75 -3.63 -7.72 -10.91
CA ASP A 75 -2.59 -8.65 -11.33
C ASP A 75 -1.52 -8.79 -10.23
N THR A 76 -1.88 -9.52 -9.17
CA THR A 76 -1.01 -9.74 -8.02
C THR A 76 0.24 -10.55 -8.35
N ASP A 77 0.18 -11.42 -9.36
CA ASP A 77 1.32 -12.22 -9.79
C ASP A 77 2.39 -11.32 -10.42
N GLN A 78 1.99 -10.43 -11.32
CA GLN A 78 2.90 -9.45 -11.91
C GLN A 78 3.44 -8.48 -10.84
N PHE A 79 2.60 -8.05 -9.89
CA PHE A 79 3.04 -7.22 -8.77
C PHE A 79 4.15 -7.88 -7.94
N ILE A 80 4.01 -9.17 -7.60
CA ILE A 80 5.02 -9.91 -6.83
C ILE A 80 6.34 -10.01 -7.61
N VAL A 81 6.28 -10.28 -8.91
CA VAL A 81 7.46 -10.32 -9.78
C VAL A 81 8.19 -8.98 -9.79
N ASP A 82 7.46 -7.88 -9.95
CA ASP A 82 8.03 -6.54 -9.99
C ASP A 82 8.56 -6.09 -8.62
N LEU A 83 7.89 -6.48 -7.52
CA LEU A 83 8.39 -6.29 -6.16
C LEU A 83 9.74 -6.96 -5.96
N GLN A 84 9.85 -8.25 -6.31
CA GLN A 84 11.10 -9.01 -6.17
C GLN A 84 12.21 -8.42 -7.05
N SER A 85 11.88 -8.03 -8.27
CA SER A 85 12.79 -7.39 -9.22
C SER A 85 13.29 -6.03 -8.74
N ALA A 86 12.40 -5.19 -8.22
CA ALA A 86 12.73 -3.85 -7.72
C ALA A 86 13.63 -3.92 -6.47
N ARG A 87 13.35 -4.86 -5.56
CA ARG A 87 14.14 -5.06 -4.33
C ARG A 87 15.63 -5.33 -4.59
N LEU A 88 15.99 -5.83 -5.78
CA LEU A 88 17.37 -6.11 -6.18
C LEU A 88 18.07 -4.92 -6.86
N LYS A 89 17.36 -3.81 -7.12
CA LYS A 89 17.82 -2.70 -7.95
C LYS A 89 17.92 -1.36 -7.21
N CYS A 90 17.49 -1.30 -5.95
CA CYS A 90 17.42 -0.08 -5.17
C CYS A 90 17.94 -0.28 -3.75
N ASP A 91 18.22 0.82 -3.05
CA ASP A 91 18.55 0.83 -1.63
C ASP A 91 17.27 0.86 -0.77
N LEU A 92 16.23 1.56 -1.26
CA LEU A 92 14.93 1.73 -0.61
C LEU A 92 13.80 1.43 -1.62
N LEU A 93 12.94 0.49 -1.28
CA LEU A 93 11.74 0.16 -2.04
C LEU A 93 10.51 0.61 -1.26
N LEU A 94 9.75 1.56 -1.82
CA LEU A 94 8.45 1.97 -1.28
C LEU A 94 7.35 1.17 -1.98
N VAL A 95 6.49 0.52 -1.22
CA VAL A 95 5.38 -0.27 -1.76
C VAL A 95 4.10 0.26 -1.16
N GLU A 96 3.16 0.69 -1.99
CA GLU A 96 1.95 1.34 -1.50
C GLU A 96 0.69 0.85 -2.20
N GLY A 97 -0.42 0.81 -1.45
CA GLY A 97 -1.70 0.39 -2.00
C GLY A 97 -2.69 -0.12 -0.97
N PHE A 98 -3.96 -0.24 -1.33
CA PHE A 98 -5.01 -0.55 -0.36
C PHE A 98 -5.06 -2.03 0.09
N LEU A 99 -4.50 -2.95 -0.70
CA LEU A 99 -4.48 -4.40 -0.42
C LEU A 99 -3.07 -5.02 -0.37
N ILE A 100 -2.00 -4.22 -0.30
CA ILE A 100 -0.61 -4.75 -0.38
C ILE A 100 -0.25 -5.75 0.73
N PHE A 101 -0.96 -5.70 1.87
CA PHE A 101 -0.79 -6.63 2.98
C PHE A 101 -1.74 -7.83 2.94
N ASN A 102 -2.70 -7.84 2.01
CA ASN A 102 -3.62 -8.95 1.75
C ASN A 102 -3.09 -9.89 0.66
N ILE A 103 -2.08 -9.46 -0.11
CA ILE A 103 -1.48 -10.27 -1.16
C ILE A 103 -0.82 -11.50 -0.54
N PRO A 104 -1.20 -12.73 -0.95
CA PRO A 104 -0.64 -13.94 -0.38
C PRO A 104 0.80 -14.14 -0.85
N LEU A 105 1.76 -13.89 0.04
CA LEU A 105 3.17 -14.13 -0.21
C LEU A 105 3.55 -15.58 0.12
N LEU A 106 4.51 -16.12 -0.63
CA LEU A 106 5.05 -17.45 -0.35
C LEU A 106 5.90 -17.40 0.94
N PRO A 107 6.08 -18.54 1.66
CA PRO A 107 6.82 -18.53 2.94
C PRO A 107 8.22 -17.93 2.89
N ARG A 108 8.91 -18.04 1.74
CA ARG A 108 10.23 -17.43 1.53
C ARG A 108 10.20 -15.90 1.44
N ASP A 109 9.00 -15.33 1.22
CA ASP A 109 8.73 -13.92 1.00
C ASP A 109 7.96 -13.29 2.19
N HIS A 110 7.69 -14.01 3.29
CA HIS A 110 6.95 -13.47 4.47
C HIS A 110 7.67 -12.32 5.19
N HIS A 111 8.99 -12.21 5.07
CA HIS A 111 9.77 -11.05 5.55
C HIS A 111 10.04 -10.04 4.43
N THR A 112 9.01 -9.73 3.63
CA THR A 112 9.14 -8.78 2.53
C THR A 112 9.23 -7.35 3.02
N TYR A 113 8.45 -6.95 4.02
CA TYR A 113 8.37 -5.58 4.51
C TYR A 113 9.18 -5.41 5.79
N ASP A 114 10.17 -4.52 5.76
CA ASP A 114 11.00 -4.18 6.93
C ASP A 114 10.29 -3.16 7.84
N LEU A 115 9.56 -2.23 7.22
CA LEU A 115 8.66 -1.29 7.89
C LEU A 115 7.29 -1.37 7.23
N ALA A 116 6.22 -1.42 8.02
CA ALA A 116 4.87 -1.58 7.50
C ALA A 116 3.86 -0.70 8.25
N TYR A 117 3.25 0.22 7.52
CA TYR A 117 2.29 1.19 8.05
C TYR A 117 0.91 0.96 7.43
N TYR A 118 -0.10 0.83 8.28
CA TYR A 118 -1.49 0.64 7.88
C TYR A 118 -2.28 1.93 8.12
N PHE A 119 -2.59 2.64 7.05
CA PHE A 119 -3.36 3.88 7.08
C PHE A 119 -4.84 3.58 7.34
N ASP A 120 -5.40 4.29 8.31
CA ASP A 120 -6.76 4.15 8.77
C ASP A 120 -7.44 5.52 8.79
N LEU A 121 -8.75 5.52 8.53
CA LEU A 121 -9.60 6.70 8.58
C LEU A 121 -10.89 6.34 9.29
N SER A 122 -11.54 7.32 9.92
CA SER A 122 -12.93 7.17 10.29
C SER A 122 -13.81 6.94 9.05
N TYR A 123 -14.92 6.23 9.23
CA TYR A 123 -15.91 6.02 8.17
C TYR A 123 -16.31 7.32 7.48
N GLU A 124 -16.65 8.35 8.24
CA GLU A 124 -17.10 9.64 7.72
C GLU A 124 -16.04 10.34 6.88
N GLU A 125 -14.78 10.33 7.32
CA GLU A 125 -13.70 10.97 6.59
C GLU A 125 -13.33 10.19 5.32
N CYS A 126 -13.30 8.86 5.40
CA CYS A 126 -13.07 8.01 4.23
C CYS A 126 -14.18 8.22 3.18
N ARG A 127 -15.45 8.19 3.64
CA ARG A 127 -16.63 8.42 2.80
C ARG A 127 -16.55 9.76 2.09
N LYS A 128 -16.30 10.83 2.84
CA LYS A 128 -16.17 12.19 2.29
C LYS A 128 -15.10 12.23 1.20
N ARG A 129 -13.89 11.75 1.48
CA ARG A 129 -12.78 11.78 0.51
C ARG A 129 -13.02 10.90 -0.71
N ARG A 130 -13.68 9.75 -0.56
CA ARG A 130 -14.01 8.84 -1.67
C ARG A 130 -15.03 9.48 -2.61
N LEU A 131 -16.10 10.06 -2.06
CA LEU A 131 -17.15 10.73 -2.84
C LEU A 131 -16.64 11.98 -3.59
N GLU A 132 -15.57 12.61 -3.09
CA GLU A 132 -14.91 13.75 -3.76
C GLU A 132 -13.92 13.30 -4.86
N ARG A 133 -13.54 12.01 -4.92
CA ARG A 133 -12.58 11.49 -5.89
C ARG A 133 -13.29 11.01 -7.16
N ASN A 134 -12.76 11.41 -8.31
CA ASN A 134 -13.25 10.96 -9.61
C ASN A 134 -12.64 9.61 -9.98
N TYR A 135 -13.35 8.52 -9.70
CA TYR A 135 -13.01 7.17 -10.15
C TYR A 135 -13.44 6.93 -11.61
N ASN A 136 -12.78 5.99 -12.28
CA ASN A 136 -13.17 5.51 -13.61
C ASN A 136 -13.15 3.98 -13.66
N PRO A 137 -14.30 3.30 -13.78
CA PRO A 137 -15.66 3.88 -13.80
C PRO A 137 -16.02 4.61 -12.49
N PRO A 138 -16.94 5.60 -12.52
CA PRO A 138 -17.37 6.29 -11.31
C PRO A 138 -18.13 5.34 -10.37
N ASP A 139 -17.95 5.53 -9.06
CA ASP A 139 -18.68 4.78 -8.02
C ASP A 139 -20.20 4.94 -8.22
N PRO A 140 -20.98 3.85 -8.31
CA PRO A 140 -22.43 3.93 -8.38
C PRO A 140 -23.05 4.36 -7.02
N SER A 141 -24.32 4.77 -7.04
CA SER A 141 -25.01 5.21 -5.83
C SER A 141 -25.06 4.10 -4.77
N GLY A 142 -24.71 4.44 -3.52
CA GLY A 142 -24.68 3.50 -2.40
C GLY A 142 -23.47 2.56 -2.36
N TYR A 143 -22.61 2.57 -3.39
CA TYR A 143 -21.47 1.64 -3.49
C TYR A 143 -20.50 1.76 -2.32
N PHE A 144 -20.24 2.98 -1.86
CA PHE A 144 -19.33 3.17 -0.74
C PHE A 144 -19.88 2.54 0.54
N GLU A 145 -21.11 2.91 0.89
CA GLU A 145 -21.76 2.55 2.14
C GLU A 145 -22.12 1.07 2.20
N GLU A 146 -22.49 0.47 1.07
CA GLU A 146 -23.04 -0.87 1.01
C GLU A 146 -22.06 -1.94 0.52
N HIS A 147 -20.85 -1.56 0.07
CA HIS A 147 -19.83 -2.49 -0.41
C HIS A 147 -18.40 -2.12 -0.01
N VAL A 148 -17.92 -0.95 -0.41
CA VAL A 148 -16.51 -0.54 -0.23
C VAL A 148 -16.10 -0.59 1.24
N TRP A 149 -16.92 -0.03 2.13
CA TRP A 149 -16.56 0.06 3.54
C TRP A 149 -16.49 -1.31 4.21
N ASP A 150 -17.48 -2.17 3.97
CA ASP A 150 -17.49 -3.53 4.53
C ASP A 150 -16.32 -4.36 3.98
N THR A 151 -16.01 -4.20 2.69
CA THR A 151 -14.85 -4.82 2.05
C THR A 151 -13.55 -4.34 2.69
N TYR A 152 -13.42 -3.04 2.96
CA TYR A 152 -12.29 -2.48 3.70
C TYR A 152 -12.16 -3.06 5.13
N ILE A 153 -13.26 -3.14 5.89
CA ILE A 153 -13.22 -3.68 7.26
C ILE A 153 -12.77 -5.15 7.25
N LYS A 154 -13.27 -5.93 6.28
CA LYS A 154 -12.84 -7.32 6.07
C LYS A 154 -11.35 -7.39 5.71
N ALA A 155 -10.91 -6.62 4.71
CA ALA A 155 -9.52 -6.60 4.26
C ALA A 155 -8.56 -6.17 5.39
N LYS A 156 -8.96 -5.18 6.20
CA LYS A 156 -8.19 -4.76 7.38
C LYS A 156 -8.02 -5.90 8.36
N LYS A 157 -9.09 -6.62 8.70
CA LYS A 157 -9.00 -7.76 9.60
C LYS A 157 -8.05 -8.82 9.05
N GLU A 158 -8.20 -9.18 7.78
CA GLU A 158 -7.38 -10.18 7.11
C GLU A 158 -5.90 -9.78 7.08
N ALA A 159 -5.57 -8.53 6.77
CA ALA A 159 -4.18 -8.04 6.74
C ALA A 159 -3.46 -8.23 8.09
N PHE A 160 -4.15 -8.04 9.21
CA PHE A 160 -3.57 -8.24 10.56
C PHE A 160 -3.57 -9.71 11.02
N GLU A 161 -4.32 -10.59 10.37
CA GLU A 161 -4.40 -12.02 10.71
C GLU A 161 -3.52 -12.89 9.81
N GLN A 162 -3.25 -12.46 8.58
CA GLN A 162 -2.58 -13.22 7.52
C GLN A 162 -1.11 -13.50 7.82
N ASP A 163 -0.34 -12.46 8.18
CA ASP A 163 1.10 -12.57 8.43
C ASP A 163 1.43 -11.93 9.79
N LYS A 164 1.69 -12.79 10.78
CA LYS A 164 2.00 -12.36 12.14
C LYS A 164 3.42 -11.85 12.32
N ASP A 165 4.29 -12.09 11.33
CA ASP A 165 5.67 -11.64 11.37
C ASP A 165 5.78 -10.19 10.87
N ILE A 166 4.83 -9.74 10.04
CA ILE A 166 4.70 -8.32 9.68
C ILE A 166 4.11 -7.54 10.86
N LYS A 167 4.93 -6.70 11.48
CA LYS A 167 4.47 -5.76 12.50
C LYS A 167 3.81 -4.53 11.87
N LEU A 168 2.51 -4.65 11.56
CA LEU A 168 1.71 -3.54 11.05
C LEU A 168 1.49 -2.46 12.12
N GLU A 169 1.97 -1.25 11.84
CA GLU A 169 1.70 -0.07 12.67
C GLU A 169 0.53 0.73 12.12
N ILE A 170 -0.51 0.94 12.93
CA ILE A 170 -1.69 1.71 12.51
C ILE A 170 -1.39 3.21 12.52
N ILE A 171 -1.67 3.88 11.40
CA ILE A 171 -1.64 5.32 11.25
C ILE A 171 -3.08 5.82 11.12
N ASP A 172 -3.61 6.45 12.16
CA ASP A 172 -4.91 7.13 12.11
C ASP A 172 -4.74 8.51 11.44
N SER A 173 -5.04 8.58 10.15
CA SER A 173 -4.94 9.79 9.32
C SER A 173 -6.14 10.74 9.48
N THR A 174 -7.11 10.40 10.33
CA THR A 174 -8.16 11.32 10.77
C THR A 174 -7.66 12.20 11.92
N LYS A 175 -6.75 11.69 12.75
CA LYS A 175 -6.27 12.39 13.95
C LYS A 175 -4.93 13.07 13.78
N GLN A 176 -4.07 12.55 12.90
CA GLN A 176 -2.69 13.00 12.76
C GLN A 176 -2.52 13.85 11.49
N PRO A 177 -1.86 15.02 11.58
CA PRO A 177 -1.42 15.77 10.41
C PRO A 177 -0.50 14.94 9.50
N LEU A 178 -0.57 15.19 8.19
CA LEU A 178 0.21 14.44 7.21
C LEU A 178 1.72 14.63 7.41
N GLU A 179 2.11 15.83 7.82
CA GLU A 179 3.49 16.21 8.10
C GLU A 179 4.06 15.42 9.28
N GLU A 180 3.28 15.22 10.35
CA GLU A 180 3.71 14.44 11.53
C GLU A 180 3.87 12.95 11.17
N ILE A 181 2.93 12.41 10.39
CA ILE A 181 3.02 11.04 9.86
C ILE A 181 4.28 10.89 9.01
N GLN A 182 4.52 11.84 8.11
CA GLN A 182 5.68 11.84 7.23
C GLN A 182 6.99 11.90 8.04
N GLU A 183 7.11 12.84 8.99
CA GLU A 183 8.29 12.95 9.85
C GLU A 183 8.59 11.69 10.64
N LYS A 184 7.54 11.02 11.15
CA LYS A 184 7.68 9.74 11.83
C LYS A 184 8.28 8.69 10.91
N ILE A 185 7.68 8.48 9.73
CA ILE A 185 8.13 7.45 8.79
C ILE A 185 9.56 7.76 8.32
N ILE A 186 9.92 9.03 8.11
CA ILE A 186 11.30 9.43 7.80
C ILE A 186 12.27 8.98 8.89
N LYS A 187 11.96 9.27 10.16
CA LYS A 187 12.83 8.89 11.30
C LYS A 187 12.99 7.39 11.42
N ASP A 188 11.92 6.63 11.17
CA ASP A 188 11.96 5.17 11.20
C ASP A 188 12.83 4.61 10.06
N ILE A 189 12.69 5.13 8.84
CA ILE A 189 13.53 4.76 7.68
C ILE A 189 15.01 5.12 7.94
N GLU A 190 15.29 6.36 8.36
CA GLU A 190 16.65 6.79 8.71
C GLU A 190 17.24 5.88 9.82
N SER A 191 16.42 5.48 10.79
CA SER A 191 16.85 4.56 11.85
C SER A 191 17.13 3.14 11.36
N ALA A 192 16.32 2.62 10.44
CA ALA A 192 16.50 1.30 9.84
C ALA A 192 17.78 1.24 8.98
N LEU A 193 17.98 2.22 8.09
CA LEU A 193 19.16 2.31 7.24
C LEU A 193 20.48 2.38 8.03
N ASN A 194 20.46 3.00 9.22
CA ASN A 194 21.63 3.10 10.08
C ASN A 194 21.96 1.80 10.86
N ARG A 195 20.99 0.88 11.01
CA ARG A 195 21.21 -0.42 11.68
C ARG A 195 21.98 -1.38 10.79
N ASP A 196 21.76 -1.33 9.48
CA ASP A 196 22.40 -2.22 8.51
C ASP A 196 23.84 -1.83 8.16
N GLN A 197 24.30 -0.65 8.61
CA GLN A 197 25.67 -0.17 8.43
C GLN A 197 26.62 -0.53 9.59
N LYS A 198 26.14 -1.20 10.64
CA LYS A 198 26.95 -1.64 11.80
C LYS A 198 27.18 -3.15 11.79
#